data_AF-A0A6B2G521-F1
#
_entry.id   AF-A0A6B2G521-F1
#
_cell.length_a   1.000
_cell.length_b   1.000
_cell.length_c   1.000
_cell.angle_alpha   90.00
_cell.angle_beta   90.00
_cell.angle_gamma   90.00
#
_symmetry.space_group_name_H-M   'P 1'
#
loop_
_entity.id
_entity.type
_entity.pdbx_description
1 polymer ?
#
loop_
_entity_poly.entity_id
_entity_poly.type
_entity_poly.pdbx_seq_one_letter_code
_entity_poly.pdbx_strand_id
1 'polypeptide(L)'
;MSFSIPKVSYKSMLKEGTRNYQGLEEAVYRNIEACKRIADITRSSFGPNGMRKIVVNHLQKLFVTKDASTILKELEVEHPAAKIVVMAAQMTEHEVGDGTNFVIQFIASLMSGAGELLNYGVAPCVIIDGY
;
A
#
# COMPACT_ATOMS: atom_id res chain seq x y z
N MET A 1 -46.73 4.09 22.93
CA MET A 1 -45.50 3.31 22.68
C MET A 1 -44.94 3.75 21.34
N SER A 2 -43.82 4.48 21.31
CA SER A 2 -43.19 4.85 20.04
C SER A 2 -42.47 3.63 19.46
N PHE A 3 -42.87 3.23 18.26
CA PHE A 3 -42.15 2.21 17.51
C PHE A 3 -40.80 2.77 17.09
N SER A 4 -39.72 2.12 17.49
CA SER A 4 -38.38 2.41 16.99
C SER A 4 -38.33 2.01 15.51
N ILE A 5 -38.40 3.00 14.62
CA ILE A 5 -38.16 2.77 13.20
C ILE A 5 -36.75 2.18 13.07
N PRO A 6 -36.57 0.95 12.54
CA PRO A 6 -35.25 0.41 12.31
C PRO A 6 -34.60 1.33 11.28
N LYS A 7 -33.60 2.11 11.70
CA LYS A 7 -32.73 2.84 10.77
C LYS A 7 -31.99 1.77 9.98
N VAL A 8 -32.50 1.43 8.79
CA VAL A 8 -31.81 0.57 7.83
C VAL A 8 -30.51 1.30 7.49
N SER A 9 -29.43 0.92 8.16
CA SER A 9 -28.11 1.48 7.92
C SER A 9 -27.54 0.78 6.69
N TYR A 10 -26.78 1.48 5.84
CA TYR A 10 -26.07 0.88 4.71
C TYR A 10 -25.32 -0.41 5.09
N LYS A 11 -24.89 -0.51 6.36
CA LYS A 11 -24.25 -1.68 6.95
C LYS A 11 -25.13 -2.93 7.05
N SER A 12 -26.46 -2.81 7.17
CA SER A 12 -27.40 -3.94 7.25
C SER A 12 -27.78 -4.52 5.88
N MET A 13 -27.38 -3.87 4.78
CA MET A 13 -27.57 -4.36 3.41
C MET A 13 -26.37 -5.16 2.90
N LEU A 14 -25.27 -5.19 3.65
CA LEU A 14 -24.03 -5.89 3.29
C LEU A 14 -24.02 -7.29 3.89
N LYS A 15 -23.26 -8.19 3.26
CA LYS A 15 -23.02 -9.51 3.82
C LYS A 15 -22.26 -9.40 5.15
N GLU A 16 -22.58 -10.29 6.08
CA GLU A 16 -21.85 -10.39 7.35
C GLU A 16 -20.35 -10.59 7.10
N GLY A 17 -19.53 -9.75 7.73
CA GLY A 17 -18.07 -9.73 7.56
C GLY A 17 -17.54 -8.63 6.62
N THR A 18 -18.39 -7.96 5.84
CA THR A 18 -17.95 -6.84 4.99
C THR A 18 -17.60 -5.60 5.82
N ARG A 19 -16.37 -5.11 5.66
CA ARG A 19 -15.90 -3.85 6.26
C ARG A 19 -15.86 -2.78 5.18
N ASN A 20 -16.66 -1.73 5.35
CA ASN A 20 -16.66 -0.58 4.46
C ASN A 20 -15.94 0.59 5.12
N TYR A 21 -14.86 1.04 4.49
CA TYR A 21 -14.11 2.23 4.86
C TYR A 21 -14.45 3.33 3.86
N GLN A 22 -14.88 4.49 4.34
CA GLN A 22 -15.24 5.64 3.51
C GLN A 22 -14.70 6.93 4.12
N GLY A 23 -14.51 7.94 3.27
CA GLY A 23 -14.00 9.24 3.69
C GLY A 23 -12.49 9.38 3.55
N LEU A 24 -12.04 10.63 3.65
CA LEU A 24 -10.63 11.00 3.50
C LEU A 24 -9.78 10.41 4.64
N GLU A 25 -10.18 10.65 5.89
CA GLU A 25 -9.44 10.22 7.09
C GLU A 25 -9.27 8.70 7.17
N GLU A 26 -10.37 7.94 7.05
CA GLU A 26 -10.32 6.50 7.35
C GLU A 26 -9.85 5.65 6.16
N ALA A 27 -10.20 6.03 4.93
CA ALA A 27 -9.82 5.25 3.75
C ALA A 27 -8.51 5.77 3.13
N VAL A 28 -8.40 7.06 2.85
CA VAL A 28 -7.30 7.60 2.03
C VAL A 28 -5.98 7.62 2.81
N TYR A 29 -5.96 8.17 4.03
CA TYR A 29 -4.73 8.19 4.82
C TYR A 29 -4.25 6.79 5.21
N ARG A 30 -5.17 5.87 5.50
CA ARG A 30 -4.84 4.47 5.76
C ARG A 30 -4.18 3.80 4.56
N ASN A 31 -4.68 4.05 3.35
CA ASN A 31 -4.08 3.56 2.12
C ASN A 31 -2.66 4.12 1.93
N ILE A 32 -2.48 5.43 2.13
CA ILE A 32 -1.19 6.10 2.04
C ILE A 32 -0.19 5.51 3.05
N GLU A 33 -0.62 5.32 4.29
CA GLU A 33 0.22 4.74 5.35
C GLU A 33 0.65 3.31 5.01
N ALA A 34 -0.26 2.49 4.49
CA ALA A 34 0.08 1.13 4.08
C ALA A 34 1.16 1.10 2.97
N CYS A 35 1.07 2.00 1.98
CA CYS A 35 2.08 2.15 0.95
C CYS A 35 3.42 2.64 1.50
N LYS A 36 3.41 3.59 2.45
CA LYS A 36 4.63 4.08 3.12
C LYS A 36 5.34 2.96 3.89
N ARG A 37 4.61 2.15 4.64
CA ARG A 37 5.18 1.02 5.40
C ARG A 37 5.90 0.02 4.50
N ILE A 38 5.38 -0.27 3.31
CA ILE A 38 6.07 -1.11 2.33
C ILE A 38 7.41 -0.49 1.90
N ALA A 39 7.43 0.80 1.64
CA ALA A 39 8.66 1.48 1.27
C ALA A 39 9.66 1.54 2.42
N ASP A 40 9.22 1.74 3.66
CA ASP A 40 10.12 1.73 4.82
C ASP A 40 10.81 0.38 4.99
N ILE A 41 10.11 -0.72 4.68
CA ILE A 41 10.73 -2.05 4.61
C ILE A 41 11.82 -2.01 3.54
N THR A 42 11.55 -1.67 2.29
CA THR A 42 12.55 -1.80 1.22
C THR A 42 13.65 -0.71 1.26
N ARG A 43 13.45 0.38 2.01
CA ARG A 43 14.33 1.56 2.03
C ARG A 43 15.77 1.23 2.44
N SER A 44 15.93 0.38 3.46
CA SER A 44 17.25 -0.03 3.93
C SER A 44 18.04 -0.86 2.92
N SER A 45 17.34 -1.45 1.94
CA SER A 45 17.90 -2.31 0.89
C SER A 45 18.21 -1.56 -0.40
N PHE A 46 17.90 -0.26 -0.46
CA PHE A 46 18.12 0.58 -1.63
C PHE A 46 19.61 0.95 -1.83
N GLY A 47 20.03 1.06 -3.10
CA GLY A 47 21.38 1.51 -3.50
C GLY A 47 22.48 0.47 -3.28
N PRO A 48 23.74 0.71 -3.71
CA PRO A 48 24.83 -0.27 -3.66
C PRO A 48 25.18 -0.76 -2.25
N ASN A 49 25.07 0.11 -1.25
CA ASN A 49 25.30 -0.21 0.16
C ASN A 49 24.04 -0.70 0.90
N GLY A 50 22.93 -0.95 0.19
CA GLY A 50 21.70 -1.43 0.80
C GLY A 50 21.87 -2.80 1.48
N MET A 51 21.29 -2.93 2.67
CA MET A 51 21.34 -4.12 3.51
C MET A 51 20.44 -5.22 2.96
N ARG A 52 20.91 -6.48 3.02
CA ARG A 52 20.10 -7.65 2.68
C ARG A 52 19.09 -7.94 3.79
N LYS A 53 17.91 -8.40 3.42
CA LYS A 53 16.87 -8.84 4.34
C LYS A 53 16.75 -10.35 4.36
N ILE A 54 16.48 -10.87 5.53
CA ILE A 54 16.13 -12.27 5.74
C ILE A 54 14.61 -12.35 5.74
N VAL A 55 14.04 -13.05 4.76
CA VAL A 55 12.60 -13.32 4.66
C VAL A 55 12.40 -14.82 4.89
N VAL A 56 11.54 -15.15 5.85
CA VAL A 56 11.17 -16.54 6.16
C VAL A 56 9.73 -16.73 5.72
N ASN A 57 9.52 -17.62 4.76
CA ASN A 57 8.19 -17.93 4.23
C ASN A 57 7.45 -18.92 5.16
N HIS A 58 6.14 -19.09 4.98
CA HIS A 58 5.27 -20.03 5.71
C HIS A 58 5.74 -21.49 5.64
N LEU A 59 6.52 -21.86 4.61
CA LEU A 59 7.17 -23.18 4.48
C LEU A 59 8.53 -23.27 5.20
N GLN A 60 8.87 -22.30 6.05
CA GLN A 60 10.19 -22.18 6.71
C GLN A 60 11.39 -22.07 5.76
N LYS A 61 11.14 -21.72 4.49
CA LYS A 61 12.21 -21.42 3.54
C LYS A 61 12.79 -20.04 3.82
N LEU A 62 14.12 -19.97 3.89
CA LEU A 62 14.86 -18.76 4.19
C LEU A 62 15.41 -18.13 2.91
N PHE A 63 15.09 -16.86 2.68
CA PHE A 63 15.58 -16.05 1.58
C PHE A 63 16.43 -14.91 2.13
N VAL A 64 17.64 -14.73 1.60
CA VAL A 64 18.51 -13.59 1.91
C VAL A 64 18.70 -12.78 0.64
N THR A 65 17.94 -11.69 0.51
CA THR A 65 17.97 -10.87 -0.71
C THR A 65 17.91 -9.38 -0.43
N LYS A 66 18.32 -8.60 -1.42
CA LYS A 66 18.24 -7.15 -1.46
C LYS A 66 17.16 -6.66 -2.45
N ASP A 67 16.68 -7.55 -3.30
CA ASP A 67 15.75 -7.22 -4.36
C ASP A 67 14.36 -7.05 -3.76
N ALA A 68 13.79 -5.85 -3.88
CA ALA A 68 12.49 -5.58 -3.30
C ALA A 68 11.37 -6.43 -3.88
N SER A 69 11.41 -6.75 -5.18
CA SER A 69 10.37 -7.59 -5.78
C SER A 69 10.36 -8.98 -5.13
N THR A 70 11.52 -9.60 -4.95
CA THR A 70 11.65 -10.89 -4.26
C THR A 70 11.22 -10.79 -2.79
N ILE A 71 11.60 -9.72 -2.09
CA ILE A 71 11.16 -9.49 -0.70
C ILE A 71 9.62 -9.40 -0.64
N LEU A 72 8.99 -8.66 -1.56
CA LEU A 72 7.54 -8.44 -1.57
C LEU A 72 6.73 -9.62 -2.09
N LYS A 73 7.33 -10.50 -2.91
CA LYS A 73 6.70 -11.76 -3.35
C LYS A 73 6.54 -12.74 -2.20
N GLU A 74 7.54 -12.80 -1.32
CA GLU A 74 7.54 -13.72 -0.18
C GLU A 74 6.81 -13.15 1.05
N LEU A 75 6.54 -11.85 1.08
CA LEU A 75 5.77 -11.20 2.15
C LEU A 75 4.25 -11.32 1.89
N GLU A 76 3.50 -11.64 2.94
CA GLU A 76 2.04 -11.65 2.90
C GLU A 76 1.49 -10.23 3.07
N VAL A 77 1.09 -9.60 1.95
CA VAL A 77 0.51 -8.25 1.94
C VAL A 77 -1.02 -8.35 1.91
N GLU A 78 -1.66 -8.05 3.04
CA GLU A 78 -3.13 -8.07 3.16
C GLU A 78 -3.81 -6.81 2.58
N HIS A 79 -3.15 -5.66 2.69
CA HIS A 79 -3.79 -4.38 2.38
C HIS A 79 -3.92 -4.16 0.85
N PRO A 80 -5.10 -3.80 0.33
CA PRO A 80 -5.32 -3.71 -1.12
C PRO A 80 -4.47 -2.65 -1.82
N ALA A 81 -4.35 -1.44 -1.26
CA ALA A 81 -3.51 -0.38 -1.83
C ALA A 81 -2.02 -0.80 -1.91
N ALA A 82 -1.53 -1.45 -0.86
CA ALA A 82 -0.18 -1.98 -0.79
C ALA A 82 0.05 -3.08 -1.86
N LYS A 83 -0.96 -3.92 -2.13
CA LYS A 83 -0.90 -4.94 -3.19
C LYS A 83 -0.74 -4.34 -4.59
N ILE A 84 -1.33 -3.17 -4.85
CA ILE A 84 -1.14 -2.43 -6.12
C ILE A 84 0.34 -2.05 -6.30
N VAL A 85 0.99 -1.58 -5.24
CA VAL A 85 2.44 -1.25 -5.26
C VAL A 85 3.28 -2.50 -5.54
N VAL A 86 2.94 -3.64 -4.93
CA VAL A 86 3.62 -4.91 -5.20
C VAL A 86 3.48 -5.33 -6.66
N MET A 87 2.27 -5.24 -7.23
CA MET A 87 2.03 -5.58 -8.63
C MET A 87 2.83 -4.67 -9.57
N ALA A 88 2.92 -3.37 -9.26
CA ALA A 88 3.75 -2.45 -10.04
C ALA A 88 5.23 -2.86 -10.02
N ALA A 89 5.77 -3.21 -8.85
CA ALA A 89 7.15 -3.67 -8.72
C ALA A 89 7.41 -4.99 -9.48
N GLN A 90 6.47 -5.93 -9.45
CA GLN A 90 6.56 -7.18 -10.20
C GLN A 90 6.53 -6.95 -11.72
N MET A 91 5.71 -6.01 -12.18
CA MET A 91 5.65 -5.65 -13.60
C MET A 91 6.97 -5.05 -14.09
N THR A 92 7.54 -4.13 -13.32
CA THR A 92 8.85 -3.54 -13.64
C THR A 92 9.96 -4.60 -13.67
N GLU A 93 9.93 -5.56 -12.74
CA GLU A 93 10.88 -6.67 -12.76
C GLU A 93 10.73 -7.54 -14.01
N HIS A 94 9.50 -7.80 -14.45
CA HIS A 94 9.23 -8.62 -15.62
C HIS A 94 9.64 -7.92 -16.93
N GLU A 95 9.36 -6.62 -17.06
CA GLU A 95 9.64 -5.87 -18.30
C GLU A 95 11.09 -5.37 -18.39
N VAL A 96 11.61 -4.80 -17.30
CA VAL A 96 12.90 -4.11 -17.29
C VAL A 96 13.98 -4.95 -16.62
N GLY A 97 13.61 -5.77 -15.64
CA GLY A 97 14.57 -6.58 -14.87
C GLY A 97 15.35 -5.83 -13.80
N ASP A 98 15.18 -4.50 -13.68
CA ASP A 98 15.85 -3.66 -12.68
C ASP A 98 14.94 -2.46 -12.29
N GLY A 99 15.32 -1.70 -11.25
CA GLY A 99 14.61 -0.50 -10.82
C GLY A 99 13.41 -0.76 -9.92
N THR A 100 13.12 -2.02 -9.56
CA THR A 100 12.00 -2.41 -8.68
C THR A 100 12.03 -1.65 -7.34
N ASN A 101 13.22 -1.58 -6.74
CA ASN A 101 13.51 -0.82 -5.53
C ASN A 101 13.21 0.68 -5.69
N PHE A 102 13.56 1.27 -6.84
CA PHE A 102 13.32 2.68 -7.13
C PHE A 102 11.82 2.96 -7.28
N VAL A 103 11.09 2.14 -8.03
CA VAL A 103 9.65 2.30 -8.26
C VAL A 103 8.88 2.33 -6.93
N ILE A 104 9.20 1.43 -6.00
CA ILE A 104 8.54 1.38 -4.70
C ILE A 104 8.80 2.65 -3.88
N GLN A 105 10.06 3.10 -3.82
CA GLN A 105 10.41 4.33 -3.09
C GLN A 105 9.79 5.56 -3.74
N PHE A 106 9.76 5.60 -5.06
CA PHE A 106 9.16 6.68 -5.82
C PHE A 106 7.65 6.79 -5.55
N ILE A 107 6.92 5.67 -5.64
CA ILE A 107 5.48 5.64 -5.32
C ILE A 107 5.22 6.10 -3.89
N ALA A 108 5.99 5.63 -2.92
CA ALA A 108 5.80 6.05 -1.53
C ALA A 108 6.09 7.53 -1.31
N SER A 109 7.07 8.10 -2.02
CA SER A 109 7.34 9.55 -1.99
C SER A 109 6.17 10.36 -2.55
N LEU A 110 5.57 9.92 -3.66
CA LEU A 110 4.36 10.53 -4.23
C LEU A 110 3.17 10.42 -3.29
N MET A 111 2.95 9.26 -2.67
CA MET A 111 1.88 9.09 -1.67
C MET A 111 2.10 9.98 -0.44
N SER A 112 3.35 10.25 -0.05
CA SER A 112 3.64 11.19 1.03
C SER A 112 3.29 12.63 0.65
N GLY A 113 3.73 13.08 -0.53
CA GLY A 113 3.39 14.41 -1.04
C GLY A 113 1.88 14.59 -1.23
N ALA A 114 1.19 13.57 -1.76
CA ALA A 114 -0.26 13.58 -1.87
C ALA A 114 -0.94 13.71 -0.50
N GLY A 115 -0.45 13.02 0.54
CA GLY A 115 -0.96 13.16 1.91
C GLY A 115 -0.84 14.58 2.46
N GLU A 116 0.25 15.29 2.14
CA GLU A 116 0.43 16.70 2.52
C GLU A 116 -0.53 17.62 1.75
N LEU A 117 -0.71 17.39 0.45
CA LEU A 117 -1.67 18.14 -0.38
C LEU A 117 -3.12 17.96 0.09
N LEU A 118 -3.48 16.75 0.51
CA LEU A 118 -4.78 16.49 1.13
C LEU A 118 -4.95 17.24 2.46
N ASN A 119 -3.89 17.36 3.28
CA ASN A 119 -3.93 18.17 4.49
C ASN A 119 -4.13 19.67 4.20
N TYR A 120 -3.63 20.17 3.06
CA TYR A 120 -3.89 21.53 2.60
C TYR A 120 -5.30 21.73 2.02
N GLY A 121 -6.11 20.66 1.92
CA GLY A 121 -7.47 20.71 1.40
C GLY A 121 -7.56 20.64 -0.12
N VAL A 122 -6.49 20.22 -0.81
CA VAL A 122 -6.53 20.02 -2.28
C VAL A 122 -7.37 18.79 -2.61
N ALA A 123 -8.30 18.93 -3.55
CA ALA A 123 -9.15 17.82 -3.97
C ALA A 123 -8.33 16.70 -4.65
N PRO A 124 -8.61 15.41 -4.39
CA PRO A 124 -7.87 14.29 -4.98
C PRO A 124 -7.79 14.33 -6.51
N CYS A 125 -8.85 14.79 -7.20
CA CYS A 125 -8.87 14.92 -8.65
C CYS A 125 -7.75 15.84 -9.17
N VAL A 126 -7.53 16.97 -8.48
CA VAL A 126 -6.49 17.94 -8.84
C VAL A 126 -5.08 17.37 -8.62
N ILE A 127 -4.92 16.55 -7.58
CA ILE A 127 -3.64 15.88 -7.29
C ILE A 127 -3.34 14.85 -8.38
N ILE A 128 -4.34 14.09 -8.84
CA ILE A 128 -4.20 13.11 -9.92
C ILE A 128 -3.85 13.81 -11.23
N ASP A 129 -4.54 14.90 -11.58
CA ASP A 129 -4.26 15.65 -12.80
C ASP A 129 -2.88 16.35 -12.77
N GLY A 130 -2.36 16.63 -11.58
CA GLY A 130 -1.08 17.31 -11.38
C GLY A 130 0.16 16.40 -11.39
N TYR A 131 0.00 15.09 -11.24
CA TYR A 131 1.08 14.09 -11.28
C TYR A 131 1.16 13.40 -12.64
#